data_AF-A0AAV7YSK7-F1
#
_entry.id   AF-A0AAV7YSK7-F1
#
_cell.length_a   1.000
_cell.length_b   1.000
_cell.length_c   1.000
_cell.angle_alpha   90.00
_cell.angle_beta   90.00
_cell.angle_gamma   90.00
#
_symmetry.space_group_name_H-M   'P 1'
#
loop_
_entity.id
_entity.type
_entity.pdbx_description
1 polymer ?
#
loop_
_entity_poly.entity_id
_entity_poly.type
_entity_poly.pdbx_seq_one_letter_code
_entity_poly.pdbx_strand_id
1 'polypeptide(L)'
;MSSEDFYYSPKYYDDIYEYRHVIIPKTVSLKLTQKKLYSENEWRSIGIQMSPGWIHYHWHKPDKTVFLFRRKLTKEQKLQQKKTGEQQLEDY
;
A
#
# COMPACT_ATOMS: atom_id res chain seq x y z
N MET A 1 -8.66 -19.40 5.52
CA MET A 1 -7.60 -18.38 5.48
C MET A 1 -7.18 -18.14 6.90
N SER A 2 -5.92 -18.42 7.25
CA SER A 2 -5.43 -18.27 8.61
C SER A 2 -5.61 -16.81 9.05
N SER A 3 -6.17 -16.59 10.24
CA SER A 3 -6.37 -15.26 10.84
C SER A 3 -5.06 -14.51 11.15
N GLU A 4 -3.93 -15.14 10.86
CA GLU A 4 -2.57 -14.72 11.16
C GLU A 4 -1.80 -14.15 9.96
N ASP A 5 -2.37 -14.15 8.76
CA ASP A 5 -1.66 -13.72 7.55
C ASP A 5 -1.88 -12.23 7.21
N PHE A 6 -0.86 -11.61 6.63
CA PHE A 6 -0.94 -10.24 6.11
C PHE A 6 -1.77 -10.22 4.82
N TYR A 7 -2.75 -9.34 4.75
CA TYR A 7 -3.53 -9.12 3.53
C TYR A 7 -3.05 -7.88 2.79
N TYR A 8 -2.82 -8.03 1.48
CA TYR A 8 -2.35 -6.96 0.60
C TYR A 8 -3.45 -6.61 -0.40
N SER A 9 -3.91 -5.36 -0.40
CA SER A 9 -4.95 -4.93 -1.35
C SER A 9 -4.45 -4.90 -2.79
N PRO A 10 -5.36 -4.96 -3.78
CA PRO A 10 -5.07 -4.49 -5.13
C PRO A 10 -4.50 -3.07 -5.10
N LYS A 11 -3.65 -2.75 -6.08
CA LYS A 11 -3.11 -1.40 -6.23
C LYS A 11 -4.14 -0.51 -6.90
N TYR A 12 -4.21 0.73 -6.45
CA TYR A 12 -4.98 1.79 -7.08
C TYR A 12 -4.06 2.99 -7.31
N TYR A 13 -4.46 3.88 -8.22
CA TYR A 13 -3.54 4.86 -8.77
C TYR A 13 -4.21 6.22 -8.92
N ASP A 14 -3.41 7.27 -8.78
CA ASP A 14 -3.71 8.60 -9.31
C ASP A 14 -2.62 9.00 -10.32
N ASP A 15 -2.61 10.26 -10.77
CA ASP A 15 -1.66 10.78 -11.76
C ASP A 15 -0.18 10.79 -11.29
N ILE A 16 0.06 10.64 -9.98
CA ILE A 16 1.36 10.87 -9.33
C ILE A 16 1.87 9.63 -8.59
N TYR A 17 0.99 8.86 -7.97
CA TYR A 17 1.29 7.80 -7.03
C TYR A 17 0.51 6.51 -7.33
N GLU A 18 1.14 5.38 -7.00
CA GLU A 18 0.45 4.12 -6.77
C GLU A 18 0.23 3.94 -5.26
N TYR A 19 -0.92 3.39 -4.92
CA TYR A 19 -1.37 3.19 -3.55
C TYR A 19 -1.75 1.73 -3.32
N ARG A 20 -1.61 1.31 -2.07
CA ARG A 20 -2.05 0.01 -1.58
C ARG A 20 -2.26 0.12 -0.08
N HIS A 21 -3.21 -0.63 0.45
CA HIS A 21 -3.31 -0.85 1.88
C HIS A 21 -2.93 -2.28 2.25
N VAL A 22 -2.31 -2.43 3.42
CA VAL A 22 -2.00 -3.74 4.01
C VAL A 22 -2.78 -3.86 5.30
N ILE A 23 -3.51 -4.96 5.45
CA ILE A 23 -4.16 -5.30 6.71
C ILE A 23 -3.23 -6.25 7.44
N ILE A 24 -2.73 -5.81 8.59
CA ILE A 24 -1.85 -6.61 9.45
C ILE A 24 -2.68 -7.46 10.41
N PRO A 25 -2.16 -8.63 10.85
CA PRO A 25 -2.83 -9.45 11.84
C PRO A 25 -3.04 -8.70 13.16
N LYS A 26 -4.16 -8.99 13.85
CA LYS A 26 -4.48 -8.36 15.15
C LYS A 26 -3.39 -8.60 16.19
N THR A 27 -2.79 -9.78 16.20
CA THR A 27 -1.69 -10.17 17.10
C THR A 27 -0.46 -9.26 16.95
N VAL A 28 -0.18 -8.81 15.73
CA VAL A 28 0.90 -7.87 15.42
C VAL A 28 0.49 -6.45 15.81
N SER A 29 -0.73 -6.03 15.45
CA SER A 29 -1.26 -4.69 15.77
C SER A 29 -1.27 -4.40 17.28
N LEU A 30 -1.56 -5.40 18.12
CA LEU A 30 -1.54 -5.27 19.58
C LEU A 30 -0.15 -4.93 20.14
N LYS A 31 0.93 -5.33 19.47
CA LYS A 31 2.31 -5.03 19.88
C LYS A 31 2.75 -3.62 19.48
N LEU A 32 2.06 -3.01 18.51
CA LEU A 32 2.36 -1.67 18.03
C LEU A 32 1.72 -0.65 18.97
N THR A 33 2.50 -0.22 19.96
CA THR A 33 2.07 0.74 20.98
C THR A 33 1.96 2.17 20.47
N GLN A 34 2.59 2.49 19.32
CA GLN A 34 2.72 3.86 18.81
C GLN A 34 1.84 4.13 17.59
N LYS A 35 1.09 5.24 17.63
CA LYS A 35 0.37 5.81 16.49
C LYS A 35 1.33 6.70 15.68
N LYS A 36 2.27 6.08 14.97
CA LYS A 36 3.25 6.79 14.13
C LYS A 36 3.29 6.25 12.70
N LEU A 37 3.87 7.04 11.81
CA LEU A 37 4.31 6.54 10.51
C LEU A 37 5.58 5.69 10.71
N TYR A 38 5.73 4.68 9.85
CA TYR A 38 6.83 3.73 9.94
C TYR A 38 7.70 3.90 8.70
N SER A 39 9.01 3.99 8.91
CA SER A 39 10.01 3.93 7.84
C SER A 39 10.03 2.54 7.18
N GLU A 40 10.67 2.45 6.02
CA GLU A 40 10.82 1.17 5.29
C GLU A 40 11.38 0.04 6.15
N ASN A 41 12.41 0.34 6.95
CA ASN A 41 13.00 -0.64 7.83
C ASN A 41 12.02 -1.08 8.93
N GLU A 42 11.30 -0.14 9.55
CA GLU A 42 10.38 -0.47 10.63
C GLU A 42 9.20 -1.31 10.16
N TRP A 43 8.56 -0.98 9.04
CA TRP A 43 7.43 -1.80 8.56
C TRP A 43 7.88 -3.15 8.00
N ARG A 44 9.10 -3.27 7.48
CA ARG A 44 9.70 -4.56 7.12
C ARG A 44 9.97 -5.42 8.36
N SER A 45 10.45 -4.83 9.45
CA SER A 45 10.64 -5.54 10.73
C SER A 45 9.33 -6.05 11.34
N ILE A 46 8.19 -5.43 11.01
CA ILE A 46 6.86 -5.90 11.40
C ILE A 46 6.45 -7.19 10.63
N GLY A 47 7.10 -7.47 9.49
CA GLY A 47 6.81 -8.63 8.64
C GLY A 47 6.10 -8.29 7.34
N ILE A 48 5.83 -7.01 7.07
CA ILE A 48 5.25 -6.57 5.79
C ILE A 48 6.31 -6.71 4.69
N GLN A 49 5.94 -7.36 3.58
CA GLN A 49 6.83 -7.60 2.45
C GLN A 49 6.27 -6.99 1.17
N MET A 50 7.01 -6.05 0.59
CA MET A 50 6.69 -5.41 -0.68
C MET A 50 7.97 -5.09 -1.45
N SER A 51 7.82 -4.74 -2.73
CA SER A 51 8.91 -4.16 -3.52
C SER A 51 9.43 -2.86 -2.87
N PRO A 52 10.65 -2.40 -3.18
CA PRO A 52 11.19 -1.17 -2.59
C PRO A 52 10.42 0.10 -2.97
N GLY A 53 10.55 1.14 -2.15
CA GLY A 53 10.06 2.49 -2.43
C GLY A 53 8.62 2.78 -1.96
N TRP A 54 7.97 1.87 -1.25
CA TRP A 54 6.67 2.15 -0.62
C TRP A 54 6.83 2.94 0.68
N ILE A 55 6.04 3.99 0.82
CA ILE A 55 6.05 4.91 1.96
C ILE A 55 4.74 4.75 2.73
N HIS A 56 4.82 4.42 4.01
CA HIS A 56 3.68 4.47 4.92
C HIS A 56 3.35 5.94 5.18
N TYR A 57 2.33 6.46 4.49
CA TYR A 57 2.09 7.91 4.41
C TYR A 57 0.97 8.40 5.31
N HIS A 58 0.12 7.48 5.77
CA HIS A 58 -1.01 7.83 6.62
C HIS A 58 -1.35 6.69 7.55
N TRP A 59 -1.69 7.02 8.79
CA TRP A 59 -2.19 6.05 9.76
C TRP A 59 -3.72 6.12 9.77
N HIS A 60 -4.37 4.96 9.68
CA HIS A 60 -5.83 4.91 9.67
C HIS A 60 -6.36 5.06 11.10
N LYS A 61 -7.10 6.16 11.36
CA LYS A 61 -7.60 6.52 12.69
C LYS A 61 -8.52 5.46 13.32
N PRO A 62 -9.54 4.96 12.61
CA PRO A 62 -10.48 3.98 13.17
C PRO A 62 -9.90 2.57 13.37
N ASP A 63 -8.98 2.15 12.51
CA ASP A 63 -8.49 0.77 12.46
C ASP A 63 -6.95 0.72 12.45
N LYS A 64 -6.37 0.24 13.55
CA LYS A 64 -4.92 0.07 13.74
C LYS A 64 -4.32 -1.07 12.93
N THR A 65 -5.15 -1.91 12.30
CA THR A 65 -4.68 -3.00 11.46
C THR A 65 -4.44 -2.56 10.02
N VAL A 66 -4.94 -1.37 9.63
CA VAL A 66 -4.82 -0.88 8.25
C VAL A 66 -3.63 0.05 8.10
N PHE A 67 -2.68 -0.36 7.27
CA PHE A 67 -1.48 0.41 6.92
C PHE A 67 -1.62 0.93 5.50
N LEU A 68 -1.49 2.25 5.33
CA LEU A 68 -1.69 2.91 4.03
C LEU A 68 -0.35 3.27 3.40
N PHE A 69 -0.07 2.70 2.24
CA PHE A 69 1.17 2.91 1.52
C PHE A 69 0.94 3.67 0.22
N ARG A 70 1.93 4.50 -0.15
CA ARG A 70 2.03 5.12 -1.46
C ARG A 70 3.44 4.99 -2.01
N ARG A 71 3.58 4.92 -3.33
CA ARG A 71 4.86 4.97 -4.04
C ARG A 71 4.71 5.86 -5.27
N LYS A 72 5.72 6.68 -5.56
CA LYS A 72 5.68 7.58 -6.73
C LYS A 72 5.75 6.75 -8.02
N LEU A 73 4.90 7.07 -8.99
CA LEU A 73 4.94 6.42 -10.29
C LEU A 73 6.21 6.82 -11.06
N THR A 74 6.87 5.85 -11.66
CA THR A 74 7.93 6.09 -12.64
C THR A 74 7.36 6.64 -13.94
N LYS A 75 8.20 7.28 -14.77
CA LYS A 75 7.78 7.78 -16.08
C LYS A 75 7.17 6.67 -16.96
N GLU A 76 7.73 5.47 -16.88
CA GLU A 76 7.25 4.28 -17.60
C GLU A 76 5.87 3.86 -17.12
N GLN A 77 5.65 3.80 -15.80
CA GLN A 77 4.35 3.43 -15.24
C GLN A 77 3.26 4.45 -15.61
N LYS A 78 3.59 5.75 -15.64
CA LYS A 78 2.67 6.79 -16.11
C LYS A 78 2.28 6.61 -17.58
N LEU A 79 3.23 6.24 -18.43
CA LEU A 79 2.96 6.01 -19.85
C LEU A 79 2.07 4.77 -20.06
N GLN A 80 2.29 3.71 -19.29
CA GLN A 80 1.47 2.50 -19.34
C GLN A 80 0.02 2.78 -18.92
N GLN A 81 -0.19 3.57 -17.86
CA GLN A 81 -1.53 3.98 -17.42
C GLN A 81 -2.30 4.75 -18.48
N LYS A 82 -1.64 5.71 -19.17
CA LYS A 82 -2.28 6.48 -20.25
C LYS A 82 -2.73 5.59 -21.40
N LYS A 83 -1.87 4.65 -21.81
CA LYS A 83 -2.21 3.69 -22.88
C LYS A 83 -3.42 2.82 -22.51
N THR A 84 -3.48 2.33 -21.26
CA THR A 84 -4.62 1.52 -20.82
C THR A 84 -5.92 2.32 -20.74
N GLY A 85 -5.87 3.58 -20.31
CA GLY A 85 -7.05 4.45 -20.26
C GLY A 85 -7.57 4.86 -21.64
N GLU A 86 -6.68 5.14 -22.60
CA GLU A 86 -7.05 5.49 -23.98
C GLU A 86 -7.65 4.29 -24.72
N GLN A 87 -7.07 3.10 -24.55
CA GLN A 87 -7.54 1.89 -25.22
C GLN A 87 -8.93 1.43 -24.73
N GLN A 88 -9.29 1.70 -23.48
CA GLN A 88 -10.64 1.41 -22.95
C GLN A 88 -11.71 2.43 -23.41
N LEU A 89 -11.30 3.61 -23.87
CA LEU A 89 -12.20 4.64 -24.42
C LEU A 89 -12.47 4.45 -25.91
N GLU A 90 -11.55 3.80 -26.65
CA GLU A 90 -11.73 3.46 -28.07
C GLU A 90 -12.56 2.18 -28.29
N ASP A 91 -12.67 1.31 -27.28
CA ASP A 91 -13.46 0.07 -27.34
C ASP A 91 -14.96 0.28 -27.01
N TYR A 92 -15.47 1.53 -27.00
CA TYR A 92 -16.88 1.89 -26.74
C TYR A 92 -17.40 2.89 -27.77
#